data_AF-A0A098F147-F1
#
_entry.id   AF-A0A098F147-F1
#
_cell.length_a   1.000
_cell.length_b   1.000
_cell.length_c   1.000
_cell.angle_alpha   90.00
_cell.angle_beta   90.00
_cell.angle_gamma   90.00
#
_symmetry.space_group_name_H-M   'P 1'
#
loop_
_entity.id
_entity.type
_entity.pdbx_description
1 polymer ?
#
loop_
_entity_poly.entity_id
_entity_poly.type
_entity_poly.pdbx_seq_one_letter_code
_entity_poly.pdbx_strand_id
1 'polypeptide(L)'
;MGMRTVIYFSFLISALVCSLVHVVKQSRLETSPGEIVLHAFFVCFTFIGISSVWWILAVKNEMSQAFGVLFNGLFLGAVTLLCMRLTFYLNRHRDAKTNTGNSHEHPHFI
;
A
#
# COMPACT_ATOMS: atom_id res chain seq x y z
N MET A 1 27.45 6.21 16.96
CA MET A 1 26.15 6.54 16.31
C MET A 1 26.03 5.99 14.89
N GLY A 2 27.04 6.07 14.03
CA GLY A 2 26.91 5.74 12.58
C GLY A 2 26.41 4.34 12.22
N MET A 3 26.98 3.26 12.78
CA MET A 3 26.66 1.89 12.31
C MET A 3 25.21 1.45 12.60
N ARG A 4 24.57 1.96 13.67
CA ARG A 4 23.21 1.59 14.06
C ARG A 4 22.15 2.33 13.27
N THR A 5 22.38 3.61 12.99
CA THR A 5 21.53 4.41 12.10
C THR A 5 21.51 3.80 10.70
N VAL A 6 22.66 3.32 10.21
CA VAL A 6 22.77 2.59 8.94
C VAL A 6 21.89 1.33 8.96
N ILE A 7 21.92 0.52 10.02
CA ILE A 7 21.08 -0.68 10.14
C ILE A 7 19.58 -0.33 10.07
N TYR A 8 19.12 0.67 10.83
CA TYR A 8 17.71 1.09 10.79
C TYR A 8 17.30 1.62 9.42
N PHE A 9 18.16 2.39 8.75
CA PHE A 9 17.92 2.83 7.38
C PHE A 9 17.88 1.68 6.39
N SER A 10 18.79 0.71 6.48
CA SER A 10 18.81 -0.47 5.61
C SER A 10 17.55 -1.31 5.78
N PHE A 11 17.08 -1.51 7.02
CA PHE A 11 15.81 -2.19 7.28
C PHE A 11 14.61 -1.40 6.75
N LEU A 12 14.58 -0.08 6.95
CA LEU A 12 13.52 0.78 6.42
C LEU A 12 13.47 0.70 4.89
N ILE A 13 14.61 0.85 4.22
CA ILE A 13 14.70 0.75 2.75
C ILE A 13 14.24 -0.64 2.29
N SER A 14 14.69 -1.70 2.95
CA SER A 14 14.28 -3.06 2.59
C SER A 14 12.78 -3.27 2.73
N ALA A 15 12.16 -2.76 3.81
CA ALA A 15 10.71 -2.83 4.02
C ALA A 15 9.94 -2.01 2.97
N LEU A 16 10.43 -0.82 2.65
CA LEU A 16 9.84 0.05 1.61
C LEU A 16 9.91 -0.61 0.23
N VAL A 17 11.06 -1.17 -0.15
CA VAL A 17 11.23 -1.91 -1.41
C VAL A 17 10.32 -3.14 -1.44
N CYS A 18 10.25 -3.89 -0.36
CA CYS A 18 9.41 -5.09 -0.29
C CYS A 18 7.92 -4.75 -0.47
N SER A 19 7.42 -3.71 0.21
CA SER A 19 6.06 -3.20 0.03
C SER A 19 5.79 -2.72 -1.40
N LEU A 20 6.74 -2.03 -2.03
CA LEU A 20 6.60 -1.57 -3.41
C LEU A 20 6.53 -2.76 -4.39
N VAL A 21 7.42 -3.74 -4.24
CA VAL A 21 7.42 -4.97 -5.06
C VAL A 21 6.11 -5.73 -4.88
N HIS A 22 5.60 -5.81 -3.66
CA HIS A 22 4.32 -6.47 -3.37
C HIS A 22 3.16 -5.79 -4.12
N VAL A 23 3.08 -4.45 -4.06
CA VAL A 23 2.05 -3.69 -4.77
C VAL A 23 2.20 -3.78 -6.28
N VAL A 24 3.43 -3.74 -6.82
CA VAL A 24 3.67 -3.90 -8.27
C VAL A 24 3.31 -5.30 -8.76
N LYS A 25 3.61 -6.34 -7.96
CA LYS A 25 3.23 -7.71 -8.32
C LYS A 25 1.71 -7.87 -8.30
N GLN A 26 1.05 -7.31 -7.29
CA GLN A 26 -0.40 -7.32 -7.19
C GLN A 26 -1.06 -6.56 -8.34
N SER A 27 -0.54 -5.37 -8.68
CA SER A 27 -1.07 -4.52 -9.75
C SER A 27 -0.97 -5.16 -11.13
N ARG A 28 -0.01 -6.07 -11.34
CA ARG A 28 0.12 -6.86 -12.57
C ARG A 28 -0.79 -8.08 -12.62
N LEU A 29 -1.15 -8.65 -11.46
CA LEU A 29 -2.05 -9.81 -11.36
C LEU A 29 -3.53 -9.39 -11.48
N GLU A 30 -3.86 -8.19 -11.06
CA GLU A 30 -5.22 -7.64 -11.13
C GLU A 30 -5.41 -6.79 -12.40
N THR A 31 -6.45 -7.07 -13.20
CA THR A 31 -6.68 -6.48 -14.52
C THR A 31 -6.91 -4.97 -14.52
N SER A 32 -7.30 -4.39 -13.37
CA SER A 32 -7.13 -2.98 -13.08
C SER A 32 -7.15 -2.75 -11.56
N PRO A 33 -6.00 -2.63 -10.88
CA PRO A 33 -6.03 -2.03 -9.56
C PRO A 33 -6.59 -0.61 -9.72
N GLY A 34 -7.62 -0.27 -8.94
CA GLY A 34 -8.20 1.08 -9.01
C GLY A 34 -7.11 2.13 -8.80
N GLU A 35 -6.94 3.05 -9.75
CA GLU A 35 -5.92 4.11 -9.73
C GLU A 35 -5.93 4.90 -8.40
N ILE A 36 -7.12 5.09 -7.83
CA ILE A 36 -7.36 5.69 -6.51
C ILE A 36 -6.66 4.92 -5.38
N VAL A 37 -6.67 3.58 -5.43
CA VAL A 37 -6.04 2.75 -4.41
C VAL A 37 -4.52 2.80 -4.52
N LEU A 38 -4.00 2.82 -5.74
CA LEU A 38 -2.56 2.96 -5.96
C LEU A 38 -2.06 4.32 -5.44
N HIS A 39 -2.80 5.40 -5.73
CA HIS A 39 -2.49 6.73 -5.19
C HIS A 39 -2.59 6.78 -3.66
N ALA A 40 -3.64 6.23 -3.06
CA ALA A 40 -3.78 6.16 -1.61
C ALA A 40 -2.62 5.39 -0.95
N PHE A 41 -2.22 4.28 -1.56
CA PHE A 41 -1.05 3.51 -1.10
C PHE A 41 0.24 4.34 -1.17
N PHE A 42 0.52 5.02 -2.30
CA PHE A 42 1.73 5.85 -2.43
C PHE A 42 1.77 7.01 -1.42
N VAL A 43 0.63 7.65 -1.16
CA VAL A 43 0.53 8.71 -0.16
C VAL A 43 0.83 8.16 1.25
N CYS A 44 0.17 7.07 1.64
CA CYS A 44 0.43 6.44 2.94
C CYS A 44 1.87 5.95 3.07
N PHE A 45 2.42 5.34 2.02
CA PHE A 45 3.81 4.89 1.95
C PHE A 45 4.79 6.04 2.19
N THR A 46 4.57 7.18 1.55
CA THR A 46 5.42 8.37 1.69
C THR A 46 5.36 8.94 3.10
N PHE A 47 4.16 9.13 3.65
CA PHE A 47 3.98 9.65 5.01
C PHE A 47 4.61 8.76 6.07
N ILE A 48 4.46 7.44 5.94
CA ILE A 48 5.00 6.48 6.91
C ILE A 48 6.53 6.36 6.77
N GLY A 49 7.07 6.43 5.55
CA GLY A 49 8.51 6.50 5.31
C GLY A 49 9.12 7.73 5.98
N ILE A 50 8.53 8.91 5.77
CA ILE A 50 8.98 10.17 6.40
C ILE A 50 8.87 10.09 7.92
N SER A 51 7.77 9.58 8.46
CA SER A 51 7.58 9.38 9.90
C SER A 51 8.66 8.45 10.48
N SER A 52 9.00 7.37 9.78
CA SER A 52 10.04 6.42 10.23
C SER A 52 11.43 7.05 10.25
N VAL A 53 11.76 7.85 9.22
CA VAL A 53 13.01 8.63 9.20
C VAL A 53 13.04 9.64 10.35
N TRP A 54 11.93 10.32 10.63
CA TRP A 54 11.83 11.24 11.77
C TRP A 54 12.10 10.54 13.10
N TRP A 55 11.49 9.37 13.35
CA TRP A 55 11.75 8.58 14.55
C TRP A 55 13.22 8.17 14.67
N ILE A 56 13.87 7.84 13.56
CA ILE A 56 15.29 7.46 13.54
C ILE A 56 16.22 8.64 13.87
N LEU A 57 15.86 9.86 13.47
CA LEU A 57 16.71 11.05 13.63
C LEU A 57 16.43 11.84 14.92
N ALA A 58 15.17 11.96 15.32
CA ALA A 58 14.76 12.87 16.40
C ALA A 58 14.77 12.21 17.80
N VAL A 59 14.59 10.88 17.87
CA VAL A 59 14.43 10.19 19.15
C VAL A 59 15.75 9.61 19.64
N LYS A 60 16.18 10.07 20.81
CA LYS A 60 17.45 9.66 21.43
C LYS A 60 17.34 8.34 22.21
N ASN A 61 16.14 7.98 22.65
CA ASN A 61 15.90 6.74 23.39
C ASN A 61 15.68 5.57 22.41
N GLU A 62 16.53 4.56 22.51
CA GLU A 62 16.58 3.42 21.58
C GLU A 62 15.28 2.64 21.55
N MET A 63 14.68 2.39 22.72
CA MET A 63 13.42 1.64 22.82
C MET A 63 12.28 2.42 22.17
N SER A 64 12.22 3.74 22.37
CA SER A 64 11.21 4.59 21.74
C SER A 64 11.41 4.70 20.24
N GLN A 65 12.66 4.79 19.76
CA GLN A 65 13.01 4.81 18.34
C GLN A 65 12.56 3.51 17.66
N ALA A 66 12.94 2.35 18.22
CA ALA A 66 12.56 1.05 17.69
C ALA A 66 11.04 0.87 17.69
N PHE A 67 10.36 1.26 18.78
CA PHE A 67 8.91 1.15 18.88
C PHE A 67 8.19 2.04 17.86
N GLY A 68 8.65 3.28 17.64
CA GLY A 68 8.10 4.18 16.64
C GLY A 68 8.25 3.67 15.21
N VAL A 69 9.44 3.15 14.87
CA VAL A 69 9.70 2.53 13.55
C VAL A 69 8.86 1.27 13.36
N LEU A 70 8.73 0.43 14.39
CA LEU A 70 7.98 -0.82 14.34
C LEU A 70 6.46 -0.58 14.25
N PHE A 71 5.94 0.42 14.97
CA PHE A 71 4.56 0.87 14.87
C PHE A 71 4.24 1.40 13.47
N ASN A 72 5.12 2.24 12.91
CA ASN A 72 5.00 2.71 11.53
C ASN A 72 5.01 1.55 10.52
N GLY A 73 5.88 0.56 10.70
CA GLY A 73 5.91 -0.65 9.87
C GLY A 73 4.61 -1.46 9.93
N LEU A 74 4.07 -1.70 11.13
CA LEU A 74 2.78 -2.37 11.32
C LEU A 74 1.64 -1.58 10.67
N PHE A 75 1.63 -0.26 10.83
CA PHE A 75 0.62 0.61 10.24
C PHE A 75 0.68 0.58 8.70
N LEU A 76 1.88 0.61 8.11
CA LEU A 76 2.06 0.47 6.66
C LEU A 76 1.52 -0.88 6.16
N GLY A 77 1.82 -1.97 6.87
CA GLY A 77 1.31 -3.30 6.55
C GLY A 77 -0.21 -3.36 6.59
N ALA A 78 -0.84 -2.79 7.63
CA ALA A 78 -2.29 -2.74 7.78
C ALA A 78 -2.96 -1.92 6.67
N VAL A 79 -2.42 -0.74 6.33
CA VAL A 79 -2.92 0.09 5.22
C VAL A 79 -2.81 -0.65 3.90
N THR A 80 -1.68 -1.33 3.66
CA THR A 80 -1.48 -2.12 2.43
C THR A 80 -2.54 -3.21 2.28
N LEU A 81 -2.83 -3.95 3.35
CA LEU A 81 -3.87 -4.98 3.37
C LEU A 81 -5.27 -4.41 3.13
N LEU A 82 -5.58 -3.26 3.74
CA LEU A 82 -6.85 -2.55 3.56
C LEU A 82 -7.02 -2.05 2.13
N CYS A 83 -5.99 -1.43 1.56
CA CYS A 83 -5.96 -1.01 0.16
C CYS A 83 -6.19 -2.20 -0.78
N MET A 84 -5.52 -3.32 -0.57
CA MET A 84 -5.76 -4.53 -1.38
C MET A 84 -7.19 -5.03 -1.26
N ARG A 85 -7.72 -5.17 -0.04
CA ARG A 85 -9.12 -5.60 0.16
C ARG A 85 -10.12 -4.64 -0.48
N LEU A 86 -9.88 -3.35 -0.38
CA LEU A 86 -10.72 -2.33 -1.01
C LEU A 86 -10.65 -2.41 -2.54
N THR A 87 -9.46 -2.66 -3.10
CA THR A 87 -9.28 -2.89 -4.55
C THR A 87 -10.10 -4.09 -4.99
N PHE A 88 -9.96 -5.24 -4.33
CA PHE A 88 -10.76 -6.43 -4.63
C PHE A 88 -12.27 -6.17 -4.54
N TYR A 89 -12.70 -5.44 -3.50
CA TYR A 89 -14.11 -5.12 -3.32
C TYR A 89 -14.64 -4.21 -4.44
N LEU A 90 -13.90 -3.13 -4.76
CA LEU A 90 -14.26 -2.21 -5.84
C LEU A 90 -14.23 -2.90 -7.20
N ASN A 91 -13.24 -3.77 -7.46
CA ASN A 91 -13.15 -4.50 -8.71
C ASN A 91 -14.33 -5.47 -8.87
N ARG A 92 -14.66 -6.23 -7.81
CA ARG A 92 -15.83 -7.13 -7.80
C ARG A 92 -17.14 -6.39 -8.07
N HIS A 93 -17.31 -5.19 -7.51
CA HIS A 93 -18.52 -4.39 -7.75
C HIS A 93 -18.52 -3.68 -9.11
N ARG A 94 -17.35 -3.34 -9.67
CA ARG A 94 -17.23 -2.80 -11.02
C ARG A 94 -17.60 -3.86 -12.06
N ASP A 95 -17.05 -5.07 -11.95
CA ASP A 95 -17.35 -6.19 -12.85
C ASP A 95 -18.82 -6.64 -12.79
N ALA A 96 -19.42 -6.62 -11.59
CA ALA A 96 -20.85 -6.86 -11.42
C ALA A 96 -21.72 -5.79 -12.13
N LYS A 97 -21.23 -4.55 -12.23
CA LYS A 97 -21.93 -3.44 -12.88
C LYS A 97 -21.75 -3.43 -14.40
N THR A 98 -20.62 -3.89 -14.92
CA THR A 98 -20.41 -4.03 -16.38
C THR A 98 -21.22 -5.19 -16.96
N ASN A 99 -21.35 -6.31 -16.26
CA ASN A 99 -22.17 -7.44 -16.72
C ASN A 99 -23.69 -7.20 -16.68
N THR A 100 -24.16 -6.20 -15.94
CA THR A 100 -25.58 -5.78 -15.97
C THR A 100 -25.88 -4.77 -17.08
N GLY A 101 -24.86 -4.14 -17.68
CA GLY A 101 -25.02 -3.22 -18.82
C GLY A 101 -24.99 -3.89 -20.20
N ASN A 102 -24.37 -5.07 -20.31
CA ASN A 102 -24.25 -5.79 -21.59
C ASN A 102 -25.38 -6.79 -21.87
N SER A 103 -26.37 -6.95 -20.98
CA SER A 103 -27.58 -7.76 -21.21
C SER A 103 -28.78 -6.98 -21.74
N HIS A 104 -28.61 -5.72 -22.14
CA HIS A 104 -29.52 -5.09 -23.09
C HIS A 104 -29.02 -5.32 -24.51
N GLU A 105 -29.03 -6.60 -24.91
CA GLU A 105 -29.12 -6.97 -26.32
C GLU A 105 -30.30 -6.21 -26.93
N HIS A 106 -29.99 -5.47 -27.99
CA HIS A 106 -30.95 -4.84 -28.88
C HIS A 106 -32.15 -5.76 -29.15
N PRO A 107 -33.41 -5.31 -29.00
CA PRO A 107 -34.52 -6.01 -29.61
C PRO A 107 -34.34 -5.92 -31.12
N HIS A 108 -33.99 -7.06 -31.72
CA HIS A 108 -34.01 -7.30 -33.15
C HIS A 108 -35.47 -7.12 -33.61
N PHE A 109 -35.79 -5.96 -34.20
CA PHE A 109 -37.04 -5.81 -34.94
C PHE A 109 -36.92 -6.64 -36.22
N ILE A 110 -37.84 -7.59 -36.38
CA ILE A 110 -38.15 -8.29 -37.63
C ILE A 110 -39.07 -7.39 -38.45
#